data_AF-A0A1T5NEV6-F1
#
_entry.id   AF-A0A1T5NEV6-F1
#
_cell.length_a   1.000
_cell.length_b   1.000
_cell.length_c   1.000
_cell.angle_alpha   90.00
_cell.angle_beta   90.00
_cell.angle_gamma   90.00
#
_symmetry.space_group_name_H-M   'P 1'
#
loop_
_entity.id
_entity.type
_entity.pdbx_description
1 polymer ?
#
loop_
_entity_poly.entity_id
_entity_poly.type
_entity_poly.pdbx_seq_one_letter_code
_entity_poly.pdbx_strand_id
1 'polypeptide(L)'
;MKRILTAFLLLLSLSAAAQLKHSRESQYPTYHGLVMAGYQGWFRAEGDGSGARRFSYGDETRSGIDMWPDVSEYEKTYATPFKLANGQPARFFSSYDKSTVDIHFKWMQQYGVDGVFMQRFFNNAKRHDSASSVVLKNAFAAASKYKRAIAVMYDLSGLSASGEDCSAIIEDWKYLVDQLKVTNQPGAKTYLQQNGKPVVAIWGIGFPDRPYNLRNIGLERLIDFLKNDPVYGGCAVMLGVPTAWRSLNADCLPDPYLHTIIKQADIVLPWTVQRYSPLLHNDMDRYRDNLIDDLAWCRANHLEYVPCIYPGFSWHNLSRYEFPDDVKPVGSIPRQGGRFYWQQISTALTAGATMLYVAMFDEVNEATAIFKGSDQPPVSATTPFINLDGKPSDHYLWLTGEAARMLRNEKPLTVKMPERK
;
A
#
# COMPACT_ATOMS: atom_id res chain seq x y z
N MET A 1 70.69 -10.32 -40.34
CA MET A 1 69.24 -10.02 -40.41
C MET A 1 68.49 -10.91 -39.43
N LYS A 2 67.90 -10.35 -38.38
CA LYS A 2 66.67 -10.85 -37.70
C LYS A 2 66.29 -9.83 -36.62
N ARG A 3 65.34 -8.96 -36.95
CA ARG A 3 64.68 -8.05 -36.02
C ARG A 3 63.64 -8.87 -35.25
N ILE A 4 63.73 -8.89 -33.93
CA ILE A 4 62.65 -9.38 -33.07
C ILE A 4 61.89 -8.14 -32.61
N LEU A 5 60.70 -7.96 -33.17
CA LEU A 5 59.73 -6.94 -32.76
C LEU A 5 58.85 -7.59 -31.68
N THR A 6 59.04 -7.22 -30.42
CA THR A 6 58.15 -7.65 -29.34
C THR A 6 57.00 -6.66 -29.25
N ALA A 7 55.84 -7.04 -29.78
CA ALA A 7 54.60 -6.28 -29.63
C ALA A 7 53.96 -6.63 -28.26
N PHE A 8 53.90 -5.66 -27.36
CA PHE A 8 53.09 -5.74 -26.15
C PHE A 8 51.63 -5.48 -26.53
N LEU A 9 50.80 -6.53 -26.58
CA LEU A 9 49.34 -6.37 -26.54
C LEU A 9 48.92 -6.09 -25.10
N LEU A 10 48.53 -4.84 -24.81
CA LEU A 10 47.73 -4.54 -23.62
C LEU A 10 46.33 -5.13 -23.83
N LEU A 11 46.06 -6.26 -23.18
CA LEU A 11 44.71 -6.74 -22.94
C LEU A 11 44.04 -5.82 -21.92
N LEU A 12 43.33 -4.80 -22.41
CA LEU A 12 42.34 -4.08 -21.61
C LEU A 12 41.18 -5.05 -21.35
N SER A 13 41.23 -5.75 -20.21
CA SER A 13 40.05 -6.38 -19.64
C SER A 13 39.07 -5.28 -19.23
N LEU A 14 38.17 -4.93 -20.14
CA LEU A 14 36.94 -4.23 -19.82
C LEU A 14 36.14 -5.16 -18.90
N SER A 15 36.37 -5.04 -17.60
CA SER A 15 35.44 -5.48 -16.58
C SER A 15 34.12 -4.77 -16.90
N ALA A 16 33.17 -5.48 -17.50
CA ALA A 16 31.81 -4.99 -17.62
C ALA A 16 31.28 -4.83 -16.19
N ALA A 17 31.47 -3.65 -15.59
CA ALA A 17 30.85 -3.30 -14.34
C ALA A 17 29.35 -3.39 -14.58
N ALA A 18 28.70 -4.37 -13.96
CA ALA A 18 27.26 -4.51 -14.02
C ALA A 18 26.64 -3.16 -13.62
N GLN A 19 25.92 -2.54 -14.55
CA GLN A 19 25.26 -1.28 -14.33
C GLN A 19 23.85 -1.56 -13.80
N LEU A 20 23.50 -0.94 -12.67
CA LEU A 20 22.15 -0.99 -12.11
C LEU A 20 21.10 -0.66 -13.17
N LYS A 21 20.04 -1.45 -13.24
CA LYS A 21 18.95 -1.30 -14.22
C LYS A 21 17.95 -0.18 -13.89
N HIS A 22 18.08 0.43 -12.72
CA HIS A 22 17.18 1.47 -12.21
C HIS A 22 17.47 2.84 -12.82
N SER A 23 16.43 3.64 -13.04
CA SER A 23 16.62 5.05 -13.39
C SER A 23 17.21 5.80 -12.19
N ARG A 24 18.20 6.66 -12.45
CA ARG A 24 18.76 7.58 -11.46
C ARG A 24 17.88 8.82 -11.24
N GLU A 25 16.89 9.02 -12.08
CA GLU A 25 16.01 10.18 -12.07
C GLU A 25 14.60 9.74 -11.72
N SER A 26 13.94 10.53 -10.87
CA SER A 26 12.51 10.42 -10.58
C SER A 26 11.97 11.80 -10.26
N GLN A 27 10.70 12.03 -10.61
CA GLN A 27 9.92 13.17 -10.12
C GLN A 27 9.68 13.09 -8.61
N TYR A 28 9.91 11.92 -8.01
CA TYR A 28 9.78 11.65 -6.58
C TYR A 28 11.10 11.07 -6.04
N PRO A 29 12.16 11.89 -5.91
CA PRO A 29 13.49 11.44 -5.49
C PRO A 29 13.58 11.08 -3.99
N THR A 30 12.55 11.46 -3.22
CA THR A 30 12.40 11.17 -1.79
C THR A 30 10.93 10.93 -1.44
N TYR A 31 10.68 10.14 -0.39
CA TYR A 31 9.36 9.97 0.20
C TYR A 31 9.01 11.13 1.17
N HIS A 32 10.01 11.84 1.68
CA HIS A 32 9.78 13.03 2.52
C HIS A 32 8.89 14.05 1.82
N GLY A 33 7.90 14.57 2.55
CA GLY A 33 6.92 15.52 2.01
C GLY A 33 5.70 14.87 1.36
N LEU A 34 5.64 13.54 1.21
CA LEU A 34 4.57 12.87 0.45
C LEU A 34 3.60 12.09 1.33
N VAL A 35 2.35 12.06 0.88
CA VAL A 35 1.30 11.16 1.37
C VAL A 35 1.05 10.08 0.31
N MET A 36 1.47 8.85 0.60
CA MET A 36 1.26 7.71 -0.27
C MET A 36 0.20 6.79 0.31
N ALA A 37 -0.62 6.16 -0.52
CA ALA A 37 -1.61 5.18 -0.07
C ALA A 37 -1.24 3.76 -0.50
N GLY A 38 -1.66 2.74 0.24
CA GLY A 38 -1.65 1.37 -0.28
C GLY A 38 -2.72 1.17 -1.37
N TYR A 39 -2.43 0.38 -2.39
CA TYR A 39 -3.36 0.08 -3.48
C TYR A 39 -3.35 -1.42 -3.78
N GLN A 40 -4.49 -2.10 -3.58
CA GLN A 40 -4.60 -3.55 -3.77
C GLN A 40 -4.85 -3.94 -5.22
N GLY A 41 -5.79 -3.28 -5.89
CA GLY A 41 -6.12 -3.57 -7.29
C GLY A 41 -6.66 -4.99 -7.53
N TRP A 42 -7.21 -5.64 -6.51
CA TRP A 42 -7.65 -7.04 -6.56
C TRP A 42 -9.16 -7.24 -6.72
N PHE A 43 -9.96 -6.16 -6.65
CA PHE A 43 -11.40 -6.26 -6.84
C PHE A 43 -11.74 -6.62 -8.30
N ARG A 44 -12.58 -7.63 -8.47
CA ARG A 44 -13.05 -8.16 -9.76
C ARG A 44 -14.56 -8.14 -9.81
N ALA A 45 -15.10 -8.20 -11.02
CA ALA A 45 -16.54 -8.26 -11.23
C ALA A 45 -16.92 -9.30 -12.29
N GLU A 46 -18.13 -9.81 -12.19
CA GLU A 46 -18.64 -10.77 -13.16
C GLU A 46 -18.67 -10.18 -14.57
N GLY A 47 -18.08 -10.89 -15.53
CA GLY A 47 -18.00 -10.43 -16.91
C GLY A 47 -16.92 -9.39 -17.20
N ASP A 48 -16.02 -9.12 -16.25
CA ASP A 48 -14.92 -8.15 -16.44
C ASP A 48 -13.77 -8.63 -17.35
N GLY A 49 -13.82 -9.89 -17.80
CA GLY A 49 -12.80 -10.49 -18.67
C GLY A 49 -11.53 -10.94 -17.94
N SER A 50 -11.47 -10.85 -16.61
CA SER A 50 -10.35 -11.37 -15.81
C SER A 50 -10.38 -12.90 -15.64
N GLY A 51 -11.53 -13.53 -15.89
CA GLY A 51 -11.76 -14.95 -15.63
C GLY A 51 -12.01 -15.30 -14.15
N ALA A 52 -12.12 -14.29 -13.27
CA ALA A 52 -12.48 -14.49 -11.88
C ALA A 52 -13.88 -15.12 -11.74
N ARG A 53 -14.01 -16.05 -10.78
CA ARG A 53 -15.25 -16.76 -10.47
C ARG A 53 -15.81 -16.45 -9.08
N ARG A 54 -15.10 -15.61 -8.32
CA ARG A 54 -15.46 -15.15 -6.98
C ARG A 54 -15.17 -13.66 -6.92
N PHE A 55 -16.07 -12.92 -6.31
CA PHE A 55 -16.04 -11.47 -6.25
C PHE A 55 -16.21 -11.03 -4.81
N SER A 56 -15.45 -10.02 -4.36
CA SER A 56 -15.50 -9.58 -2.96
C SER A 56 -16.88 -9.06 -2.54
N TYR A 57 -17.64 -8.47 -3.47
CA TYR A 57 -19.03 -8.08 -3.18
C TYR A 57 -19.93 -9.29 -2.90
N GLY A 58 -19.65 -10.45 -3.49
CA GLY A 58 -20.41 -11.69 -3.27
C GLY A 58 -21.88 -11.57 -3.65
N ASP A 59 -22.76 -11.99 -2.74
CA ASP A 59 -24.22 -11.90 -2.88
C ASP A 59 -24.88 -11.49 -1.55
N GLU A 60 -26.21 -11.33 -1.54
CA GLU A 60 -26.96 -10.87 -0.37
C GLU A 60 -26.78 -11.75 0.88
N THR A 61 -26.39 -13.03 0.73
CA THR A 61 -26.18 -13.97 1.83
C THR A 61 -24.73 -14.04 2.30
N ARG A 62 -23.79 -13.73 1.41
CA ARG A 62 -22.36 -13.75 1.69
C ARG A 62 -21.64 -12.66 0.90
N SER A 63 -21.30 -11.57 1.58
CA SER A 63 -20.43 -10.52 1.08
C SER A 63 -19.11 -10.48 1.85
N GLY A 64 -18.02 -10.10 1.19
CA GLY A 64 -16.73 -9.82 1.81
C GLY A 64 -16.41 -8.33 1.90
N ILE A 65 -17.37 -7.44 1.63
CA ILE A 65 -17.17 -5.99 1.71
C ILE A 65 -18.16 -5.30 2.62
N ASP A 66 -17.70 -4.21 3.23
CA ASP A 66 -18.51 -3.39 4.12
C ASP A 66 -18.72 -1.98 3.56
N MET A 67 -17.86 -1.51 2.64
CA MET A 67 -18.02 -0.22 1.96
C MET A 67 -18.42 -0.43 0.50
N TRP A 68 -19.35 0.38 0.00
CA TRP A 68 -19.71 0.37 -1.42
C TRP A 68 -19.04 1.55 -2.16
N PRO A 69 -18.40 1.32 -3.32
CA PRO A 69 -17.80 2.39 -4.12
C PRO A 69 -18.86 3.28 -4.77
N ASP A 70 -18.57 4.58 -4.90
CA ASP A 70 -19.32 5.45 -5.80
C ASP A 70 -18.82 5.22 -7.23
N VAL A 71 -19.65 4.58 -8.04
CA VAL A 71 -19.28 4.17 -9.40
C VAL A 71 -19.73 5.14 -10.50
N SER A 72 -20.22 6.33 -10.14
CA SER A 72 -20.82 7.29 -11.07
C SER A 72 -19.88 7.82 -12.15
N GLU A 73 -18.56 7.89 -11.87
CA GLU A 73 -17.54 8.38 -12.81
C GLU A 73 -16.80 7.25 -13.57
N TYR A 74 -17.11 5.98 -13.30
CA TYR A 74 -16.45 4.87 -13.97
C TYR A 74 -17.01 4.68 -15.38
N GLU A 75 -16.11 4.58 -16.35
CA GLU A 75 -16.49 4.29 -17.75
C GLU A 75 -17.15 2.91 -17.88
N LYS A 76 -16.69 1.94 -17.09
CA LYS A 76 -17.21 0.57 -17.07
C LYS A 76 -17.57 0.17 -15.65
N THR A 77 -18.74 -0.43 -15.52
CA THR A 77 -19.26 -0.96 -14.27
C THR A 77 -20.07 -2.21 -14.57
N TYR A 78 -20.24 -3.05 -13.56
CA TYR A 78 -20.86 -4.36 -13.68
C TYR A 78 -22.03 -4.45 -12.72
N ALA A 79 -23.15 -5.03 -13.16
CA ALA A 79 -24.28 -5.27 -12.28
C ALA A 79 -23.90 -6.32 -11.24
N THR A 80 -24.41 -6.17 -10.02
CA THR A 80 -24.22 -7.14 -8.93
C THR A 80 -25.57 -7.74 -8.52
N PRO A 81 -25.57 -8.82 -7.72
CA PRO A 81 -26.79 -9.36 -7.14
C PRO A 81 -27.51 -8.41 -6.16
N PHE A 82 -26.83 -7.37 -5.66
CA PHE A 82 -27.41 -6.40 -4.73
C PHE A 82 -28.30 -5.38 -5.44
N LYS A 83 -29.24 -4.80 -4.70
CA LYS A 83 -30.14 -3.75 -5.20
C LYS A 83 -30.00 -2.45 -4.41
N LEU A 84 -30.12 -1.33 -5.11
CA LEU A 84 -30.28 -0.01 -4.50
C LEU A 84 -31.70 0.12 -3.92
N ALA A 85 -31.92 1.14 -3.07
CA ALA A 85 -33.22 1.40 -2.46
C ALA A 85 -34.36 1.60 -3.48
N ASN A 86 -34.05 2.07 -4.69
CA ASN A 86 -34.99 2.22 -5.80
C ASN A 86 -35.25 0.93 -6.61
N GLY A 87 -34.71 -0.21 -6.17
CA GLY A 87 -34.87 -1.52 -6.80
C GLY A 87 -33.94 -1.80 -7.98
N GLN A 88 -33.15 -0.82 -8.44
CA GLN A 88 -32.18 -1.05 -9.52
C GLN A 88 -30.99 -1.90 -9.04
N PRO A 89 -30.40 -2.73 -9.92
CA PRO A 89 -29.17 -3.45 -9.59
C PRO A 89 -28.06 -2.48 -9.19
N ALA A 90 -27.46 -2.70 -8.03
CA ALA A 90 -26.27 -1.99 -7.62
C ALA A 90 -25.10 -2.39 -8.52
N ARG A 91 -24.28 -1.41 -8.88
CA ARG A 91 -23.16 -1.61 -9.80
C ARG A 91 -21.82 -1.53 -9.06
N PHE A 92 -20.83 -2.25 -9.56
CA PHE A 92 -19.50 -2.34 -9.00
C PHE A 92 -18.43 -2.16 -10.08
N PHE A 93 -17.23 -1.72 -9.70
CA PHE A 93 -16.11 -1.56 -10.63
C PHE A 93 -15.28 -2.86 -10.72
N SER A 94 -14.44 -2.98 -11.74
CA SER A 94 -13.35 -3.98 -11.74
C SER A 94 -12.01 -3.28 -11.76
N SER A 95 -11.09 -3.69 -10.88
CA SER A 95 -9.70 -3.21 -10.91
C SER A 95 -8.94 -3.71 -12.14
N TYR A 96 -9.46 -4.73 -12.83
CA TYR A 96 -8.88 -5.28 -14.07
C TYR A 96 -9.02 -4.31 -15.24
N ASP A 97 -10.06 -3.49 -15.25
CA ASP A 97 -10.27 -2.49 -16.29
C ASP A 97 -9.20 -1.40 -16.24
N LYS A 98 -8.64 -1.10 -17.41
CA LYS A 98 -7.72 0.03 -17.57
C LYS A 98 -8.38 1.37 -17.18
N SER A 99 -9.65 1.55 -17.52
CA SER A 99 -10.39 2.80 -17.23
C SER A 99 -10.60 3.02 -15.74
N THR A 100 -10.78 1.95 -14.95
CA THR A 100 -10.80 2.00 -13.48
C THR A 100 -9.48 2.54 -12.92
N VAL A 101 -8.35 1.95 -13.33
CA VAL A 101 -7.05 2.38 -12.80
C VAL A 101 -6.74 3.81 -13.27
N ASP A 102 -7.10 4.15 -14.51
CA ASP A 102 -6.93 5.50 -15.04
C ASP A 102 -7.70 6.55 -14.23
N ILE A 103 -8.99 6.30 -13.90
CA ILE A 103 -9.80 7.24 -13.12
C ILE A 103 -9.30 7.36 -11.67
N HIS A 104 -8.81 6.27 -11.06
CA HIS A 104 -8.22 6.31 -9.73
C HIS A 104 -7.00 7.25 -9.66
N PHE A 105 -6.08 7.16 -10.62
CA PHE A 105 -4.91 8.04 -10.68
C PHE A 105 -5.27 9.48 -11.08
N LYS A 106 -6.33 9.67 -11.90
CA LYS A 106 -6.90 10.99 -12.16
C LYS A 106 -7.40 11.64 -10.87
N TRP A 107 -8.13 10.91 -10.03
CA TRP A 107 -8.55 11.40 -8.73
C TRP A 107 -7.35 11.75 -7.85
N MET A 108 -6.33 10.88 -7.76
CA MET A 108 -5.11 11.20 -7.00
C MET A 108 -4.52 12.55 -7.43
N GLN A 109 -4.43 12.81 -8.74
CA GLN A 109 -3.97 14.10 -9.24
C GLN A 109 -4.92 15.25 -8.87
N GLN A 110 -6.23 15.08 -9.06
CA GLN A 110 -7.23 16.12 -8.79
C GLN A 110 -7.27 16.55 -7.32
N TYR A 111 -7.16 15.58 -6.41
CA TYR A 111 -7.23 15.84 -4.97
C TYR A 111 -5.84 16.04 -4.34
N GLY A 112 -4.75 15.91 -5.09
CA GLY A 112 -3.40 16.12 -4.57
C GLY A 112 -2.87 14.99 -3.68
N VAL A 113 -3.36 13.76 -3.87
CA VAL A 113 -2.73 12.54 -3.33
C VAL A 113 -1.45 12.29 -4.12
N ASP A 114 -0.32 12.10 -3.44
CA ASP A 114 0.99 12.07 -4.11
C ASP A 114 1.20 10.79 -4.93
N GLY A 115 0.73 9.66 -4.43
CA GLY A 115 0.82 8.39 -5.15
C GLY A 115 0.48 7.17 -4.31
N VAL A 116 0.93 6.00 -4.78
CA VAL A 116 0.58 4.71 -4.16
C VAL A 116 1.73 3.70 -4.07
N PHE A 117 1.64 2.83 -3.08
CA PHE A 117 2.32 1.55 -3.05
C PHE A 117 1.38 0.48 -3.62
N MET A 118 1.71 -0.03 -4.80
CA MET A 118 0.99 -1.13 -5.44
C MET A 118 1.33 -2.44 -4.72
N GLN A 119 0.33 -3.05 -4.08
CA GLN A 119 0.51 -4.32 -3.41
C GLN A 119 0.63 -5.47 -4.41
N ARG A 120 1.58 -6.34 -4.13
CA ARG A 120 1.85 -7.57 -4.86
C ARG A 120 1.97 -8.72 -3.87
N PHE A 121 0.84 -9.38 -3.63
CA PHE A 121 0.76 -10.54 -2.73
C PHE A 121 1.71 -11.66 -3.17
N PHE A 122 2.22 -12.42 -2.20
CA PHE A 122 3.18 -13.49 -2.41
C PHE A 122 2.72 -14.49 -3.49
N ASN A 123 1.45 -14.88 -3.46
CA ASN A 123 0.87 -15.78 -4.46
C ASN A 123 0.85 -15.20 -5.88
N ASN A 124 0.70 -13.88 -6.02
CA ASN A 124 0.74 -13.20 -7.31
C ASN A 124 2.18 -13.11 -7.83
N ALA A 125 3.14 -12.83 -6.93
CA ALA A 125 4.57 -12.79 -7.25
C ALA A 125 5.07 -14.18 -7.69
N LYS A 126 4.87 -15.22 -6.86
CA LYS A 126 5.35 -16.58 -7.12
C LYS A 126 4.89 -17.16 -8.46
N ARG A 127 3.69 -16.78 -8.93
CA ARG A 127 3.09 -17.32 -10.16
C ARG A 127 3.17 -16.36 -11.35
N HIS A 128 3.74 -15.16 -11.17
CA HIS A 128 3.62 -14.05 -12.12
C HIS A 128 2.16 -13.88 -12.60
N ASP A 129 1.22 -13.80 -11.65
CA ASP A 129 -0.21 -13.80 -11.95
C ASP A 129 -0.56 -12.77 -13.04
N SER A 130 -1.24 -13.23 -14.10
CA SER A 130 -1.47 -12.42 -15.29
C SER A 130 -2.43 -11.27 -15.02
N ALA A 131 -3.48 -11.51 -14.22
CA ALA A 131 -4.45 -10.49 -13.88
C ALA A 131 -3.83 -9.38 -13.03
N SER A 132 -3.09 -9.73 -11.98
CA SER A 132 -2.32 -8.78 -11.17
C SER A 132 -1.31 -8.00 -12.01
N SER A 133 -0.64 -8.66 -12.96
CA SER A 133 0.34 -8.02 -13.85
C SER A 133 -0.32 -7.03 -14.83
N VAL A 134 -1.55 -7.29 -15.29
CA VAL A 134 -2.35 -6.32 -16.07
C VAL A 134 -2.66 -5.08 -15.25
N VAL A 135 -3.14 -5.25 -14.02
CA VAL A 135 -3.44 -4.11 -13.13
C VAL A 135 -2.19 -3.29 -12.83
N LEU A 136 -1.07 -3.96 -12.56
CA LEU A 136 0.21 -3.30 -12.32
C LEU A 136 0.68 -2.48 -13.54
N LYS A 137 0.59 -3.03 -14.75
CA LYS A 137 0.91 -2.30 -15.99
C LYS A 137 0.01 -1.08 -16.19
N ASN A 138 -1.30 -1.22 -15.93
CA ASN A 138 -2.25 -0.12 -16.00
C ASN A 138 -1.89 0.98 -15.00
N ALA A 139 -1.50 0.60 -13.77
CA ALA A 139 -1.10 1.55 -12.72
C ALA A 139 0.16 2.32 -13.11
N PHE A 140 1.19 1.68 -13.64
CA PHE A 140 2.39 2.37 -14.12
C PHE A 140 2.09 3.33 -15.28
N ALA A 141 1.25 2.92 -16.23
CA ALA A 141 0.83 3.80 -17.32
C ALA A 141 0.06 5.02 -16.80
N ALA A 142 -0.86 4.82 -15.85
CA ALA A 142 -1.64 5.89 -15.24
C ALA A 142 -0.78 6.82 -14.36
N ALA A 143 0.15 6.26 -13.59
CA ALA A 143 1.14 7.01 -12.80
C ALA A 143 1.95 7.95 -13.68
N SER A 144 2.43 7.47 -14.84
CA SER A 144 3.15 8.27 -15.83
C SER A 144 2.27 9.37 -16.42
N LYS A 145 1.03 9.04 -16.84
CA LYS A 145 0.06 9.99 -17.41
C LYS A 145 -0.32 11.12 -16.44
N TYR A 146 -0.63 10.78 -15.19
CA TYR A 146 -1.10 11.71 -14.16
C TYR A 146 0.03 12.25 -13.27
N LYS A 147 1.28 11.89 -13.57
CA LYS A 147 2.49 12.27 -12.83
C LYS A 147 2.36 12.00 -11.34
N ARG A 148 1.88 10.82 -10.95
CA ARG A 148 1.72 10.39 -9.55
C ARG A 148 2.81 9.39 -9.18
N ALA A 149 3.27 9.44 -7.94
CA ALA A 149 4.27 8.52 -7.43
C ALA A 149 3.75 7.09 -7.42
N ILE A 150 4.65 6.12 -7.62
CA ILE A 150 4.30 4.70 -7.59
C ILE A 150 5.49 3.88 -7.08
N ALA A 151 5.23 2.91 -6.21
CA ALA A 151 6.22 1.92 -5.78
C ALA A 151 5.58 0.54 -5.63
N VAL A 152 6.39 -0.52 -5.64
CA VAL A 152 5.94 -1.90 -5.40
C VAL A 152 6.06 -2.24 -3.92
N MET A 153 5.00 -2.83 -3.38
CA MET A 153 4.97 -3.43 -2.05
C MET A 153 4.68 -4.92 -2.16
N TYR A 154 5.65 -5.76 -1.79
CA TYR A 154 5.42 -7.18 -1.64
C TYR A 154 4.71 -7.46 -0.33
N ASP A 155 3.58 -8.16 -0.39
CA ASP A 155 2.83 -8.59 0.78
C ASP A 155 3.05 -10.08 0.99
N LEU A 156 3.63 -10.45 2.14
CA LEU A 156 3.97 -11.84 2.46
C LEU A 156 2.74 -12.71 2.80
N SER A 157 1.54 -12.16 2.80
CA SER A 157 0.30 -12.93 2.97
C SER A 157 0.19 -14.01 1.89
N GLY A 158 -0.09 -15.24 2.31
CA GLY A 158 -0.15 -16.42 1.45
C GLY A 158 1.16 -17.21 1.30
N LEU A 159 2.27 -16.74 1.87
CA LEU A 159 3.49 -17.54 2.02
C LEU A 159 3.26 -18.69 3.01
N SER A 160 3.53 -19.93 2.60
CA SER A 160 3.33 -21.12 3.43
C SER A 160 4.38 -21.27 4.55
N ALA A 161 4.06 -22.10 5.55
CA ALA A 161 4.99 -22.45 6.63
C ALA A 161 6.21 -23.25 6.16
N SER A 162 6.07 -24.00 5.06
CA SER A 162 7.10 -24.89 4.52
C SER A 162 7.00 -25.03 3.00
N GLY A 163 8.13 -25.27 2.34
CA GLY A 163 8.21 -25.48 0.89
C GLY A 163 8.18 -24.20 0.04
N GLU A 164 8.10 -23.02 0.67
CA GLU A 164 8.14 -21.71 0.02
C GLU A 164 9.07 -20.76 0.79
N ASP A 165 9.70 -19.82 0.10
CA ASP A 165 10.55 -18.79 0.68
C ASP A 165 10.55 -17.51 -0.18
N CYS A 166 11.27 -16.48 0.26
CA CYS A 166 11.37 -15.19 -0.43
C CYS A 166 12.15 -15.23 -1.75
N SER A 167 12.69 -16.37 -2.21
CA SER A 167 13.29 -16.47 -3.54
C SER A 167 12.30 -16.18 -4.67
N ALA A 168 11.02 -16.51 -4.46
CA ALA A 168 9.95 -16.17 -5.40
C ALA A 168 9.83 -14.65 -5.62
N ILE A 169 10.07 -13.85 -4.57
CA ILE A 169 10.06 -12.39 -4.67
C ILE A 169 11.29 -11.87 -5.41
N ILE A 170 12.46 -12.49 -5.22
CA ILE A 170 13.68 -12.16 -5.97
C ILE A 170 13.46 -12.35 -7.48
N GLU A 171 12.91 -13.50 -7.87
CA GLU A 171 12.66 -13.81 -9.29
C GLU A 171 11.57 -12.90 -9.87
N ASP A 172 10.53 -12.59 -9.10
CA ASP A 172 9.52 -11.64 -9.51
C ASP A 172 10.09 -10.22 -9.67
N TRP A 173 10.93 -9.74 -8.76
CA TRP A 173 11.57 -8.42 -8.89
C TRP A 173 12.41 -8.32 -10.17
N LYS A 174 13.19 -9.36 -10.50
CA LYS A 174 13.91 -9.43 -11.77
C LYS A 174 12.95 -9.34 -12.95
N TYR A 175 11.85 -10.09 -12.92
CA TYR A 175 10.81 -10.02 -13.95
C TYR A 175 10.21 -8.62 -14.09
N LEU A 176 9.85 -7.96 -12.97
CA LEU A 176 9.29 -6.61 -12.99
C LEU A 176 10.29 -5.59 -13.55
N VAL A 177 11.56 -5.66 -13.14
CA VAL A 177 12.62 -4.76 -13.63
C VAL A 177 12.90 -5.00 -15.12
N ASP A 178 12.94 -6.25 -15.57
CA ASP A 178 13.32 -6.57 -16.94
C ASP A 178 12.19 -6.48 -17.94
N GLN A 179 11.02 -7.01 -17.60
CA GLN A 179 9.90 -7.12 -18.54
C GLN A 179 8.98 -5.90 -18.46
N LEU A 180 8.74 -5.38 -17.24
CA LEU A 180 7.82 -4.26 -17.04
C LEU A 180 8.52 -2.92 -16.88
N LYS A 181 9.85 -2.92 -16.72
CA LYS A 181 10.68 -1.72 -16.53
C LYS A 181 10.17 -0.84 -15.38
N VAL A 182 9.69 -1.45 -14.29
CA VAL A 182 8.99 -0.73 -13.20
C VAL A 182 9.78 0.43 -12.60
N THR A 183 11.11 0.32 -12.50
CA THR A 183 12.02 1.35 -11.96
C THR A 183 12.75 2.15 -13.05
N ASN A 184 12.45 1.88 -14.32
CA ASN A 184 12.97 2.62 -15.46
C ASN A 184 11.88 2.79 -16.54
N GLN A 185 10.71 3.26 -16.10
CA GLN A 185 9.50 3.34 -16.91
C GLN A 185 9.69 4.23 -18.14
N PRO A 186 9.06 3.91 -19.29
CA PRO A 186 8.93 4.88 -20.38
C PRO A 186 8.04 6.07 -19.95
N GLY A 187 8.29 7.25 -20.52
CA GLY A 187 7.53 8.46 -20.18
C GLY A 187 8.02 9.13 -18.89
N ALA A 188 7.08 9.61 -18.06
CA ALA A 188 7.41 10.27 -16.80
C ALA A 188 8.02 9.27 -15.81
N LYS A 189 9.19 9.62 -15.26
CA LYS A 189 9.85 8.84 -14.22
C LYS A 189 9.17 9.13 -12.88
N THR A 190 8.22 8.27 -12.48
CA THR A 190 7.45 8.49 -11.25
C THR A 190 7.65 7.43 -10.18
N TYR A 191 8.57 6.48 -10.38
CA TYR A 191 8.86 5.48 -9.36
C TYR A 191 9.41 6.16 -8.10
N LEU A 192 8.83 5.89 -6.95
CA LEU A 192 9.25 6.51 -5.68
C LEU A 192 10.70 6.11 -5.38
N GLN A 193 11.51 7.12 -5.06
CA GLN A 193 12.86 6.91 -4.55
C GLN A 193 12.99 7.45 -3.13
N GLN A 194 13.99 6.95 -2.41
CA GLN A 194 14.50 7.54 -1.18
C GLN A 194 16.02 7.61 -1.31
N ASN A 195 16.57 8.81 -1.16
CA ASN A 195 18.00 9.07 -1.34
C ASN A 195 18.53 8.59 -2.70
N GLY A 196 17.76 8.80 -3.77
CA GLY A 196 18.11 8.39 -5.14
C GLY A 196 18.01 6.89 -5.42
N LYS A 197 17.53 6.09 -4.46
CA LYS A 197 17.33 4.63 -4.61
C LYS A 197 15.84 4.31 -4.77
N PRO A 198 15.43 3.45 -5.73
CA PRO A 198 14.03 3.04 -5.83
C PRO A 198 13.56 2.36 -4.53
N VAL A 199 12.39 2.74 -4.03
CA VAL A 199 11.81 2.14 -2.83
C VAL A 199 11.11 0.82 -3.18
N VAL A 200 11.44 -0.24 -2.46
CA VAL A 200 10.73 -1.52 -2.50
C VAL A 200 10.25 -1.84 -1.09
N ALA A 201 8.95 -2.09 -0.94
CA ALA A 201 8.37 -2.39 0.35
C ALA A 201 8.12 -3.90 0.52
N ILE A 202 8.30 -4.41 1.73
CA ILE A 202 7.99 -5.80 2.13
C ILE A 202 7.12 -5.74 3.37
N TRP A 203 5.88 -6.19 3.27
CA TRP A 203 4.88 -6.13 4.34
C TRP A 203 4.57 -7.51 4.90
N GLY A 204 4.29 -7.56 6.21
CA GLY A 204 3.85 -8.76 6.91
C GLY A 204 4.89 -9.34 7.86
N ILE A 205 5.94 -8.59 8.19
CA ILE A 205 7.09 -9.11 8.96
C ILE A 205 6.86 -8.92 10.45
N GLY A 206 6.83 -10.01 11.21
CA GLY A 206 6.77 -9.97 12.68
C GLY A 206 5.38 -10.12 13.30
N PHE A 207 4.34 -10.31 12.47
CA PHE A 207 2.99 -10.58 12.98
C PHE A 207 2.86 -12.03 13.47
N PRO A 208 2.16 -12.27 14.59
CA PRO A 208 2.03 -13.60 15.20
C PRO A 208 1.07 -14.53 14.45
N ASP A 209 0.21 -14.00 13.58
CA ASP A 209 -0.79 -14.73 12.80
C ASP A 209 -0.25 -15.27 11.47
N ARG A 210 1.06 -15.12 11.22
CA ARG A 210 1.70 -15.62 10.00
C ARG A 210 2.12 -17.08 10.18
N PRO A 211 1.88 -17.94 9.18
CA PRO A 211 2.20 -19.37 9.29
C PRO A 211 3.71 -19.66 9.21
N TYR A 212 4.51 -18.70 8.74
CA TYR A 212 5.94 -18.87 8.52
C TYR A 212 6.81 -18.36 9.67
N ASN A 213 8.02 -18.90 9.77
CA ASN A 213 9.05 -18.44 10.69
C ASN A 213 10.02 -17.48 9.97
N LEU A 214 10.21 -16.27 10.51
CA LEU A 214 11.07 -15.22 9.93
C LEU A 214 12.49 -15.71 9.59
N ARG A 215 13.05 -16.67 10.36
CA ARG A 215 14.40 -17.19 10.15
C ARG A 215 14.52 -18.12 8.94
N ASN A 216 13.40 -18.68 8.50
CA ASN A 216 13.39 -19.79 7.54
C ASN A 216 12.88 -19.38 6.15
N ILE A 217 12.36 -18.16 6.00
CA ILE A 217 11.79 -17.67 4.74
C ILE A 217 12.80 -16.93 3.86
N GLY A 218 14.08 -16.86 4.25
CA GLY A 218 15.12 -16.19 3.45
C GLY A 218 14.95 -14.68 3.35
N LEU A 219 14.37 -14.02 4.37
CA LEU A 219 14.10 -12.59 4.36
C LEU A 219 15.38 -11.74 4.31
N GLU A 220 16.42 -12.10 5.06
CA GLU A 220 17.72 -11.41 5.01
C GLU A 220 18.35 -11.48 3.61
N ARG A 221 18.25 -12.64 2.95
CA ARG A 221 18.69 -12.81 1.56
C ARG A 221 17.93 -11.92 0.59
N LEU A 222 16.62 -11.73 0.79
CA LEU A 222 15.82 -10.83 -0.03
C LEU A 222 16.24 -9.36 0.20
N ILE A 223 16.42 -8.94 1.45
CA ILE A 223 16.85 -7.58 1.78
C ILE A 223 18.24 -7.31 1.19
N ASP A 224 19.18 -8.23 1.38
CA ASP A 224 20.52 -8.15 0.82
C ASP A 224 20.49 -8.07 -0.71
N PHE A 225 19.72 -8.93 -1.38
CA PHE A 225 19.54 -8.87 -2.83
C PHE A 225 19.01 -7.50 -3.30
N LEU A 226 17.93 -7.00 -2.70
CA LEU A 226 17.35 -5.70 -3.07
C LEU A 226 18.32 -4.54 -2.85
N LYS A 227 19.19 -4.61 -1.85
CA LYS A 227 20.14 -3.52 -1.54
C LYS A 227 21.44 -3.63 -2.32
N ASN A 228 21.96 -4.85 -2.52
CA ASN A 228 23.35 -5.07 -2.86
C ASN A 228 23.58 -5.86 -4.16
N ASP A 229 22.55 -6.45 -4.78
CA ASP A 229 22.72 -7.11 -6.08
C ASP A 229 23.24 -6.09 -7.13
N PRO A 230 24.29 -6.42 -7.90
CA PRO A 230 24.96 -5.46 -8.77
C PRO A 230 24.15 -5.08 -10.03
N VAL A 231 23.03 -5.77 -10.31
CA VAL A 231 22.18 -5.53 -11.48
C VAL A 231 20.80 -5.04 -11.08
N TYR A 232 20.18 -5.71 -10.11
CA TYR A 232 18.80 -5.52 -9.67
C TYR A 232 18.67 -4.90 -8.27
N GLY A 233 19.79 -4.72 -7.57
CA GLY A 233 19.85 -4.14 -6.25
C GLY A 233 19.99 -2.61 -6.28
N GLY A 234 20.53 -2.01 -5.21
CA GLY A 234 20.59 -0.56 -5.07
C GLY A 234 19.22 0.07 -4.73
N CYS A 235 18.28 -0.71 -4.20
CA CYS A 235 17.00 -0.24 -3.70
C CYS A 235 17.12 0.29 -2.26
N ALA A 236 16.17 1.15 -1.87
CA ALA A 236 15.85 1.42 -0.48
C ALA A 236 14.72 0.47 -0.05
N VAL A 237 14.87 -0.19 1.09
CA VAL A 237 13.91 -1.20 1.55
C VAL A 237 13.02 -0.61 2.66
N MET A 238 11.71 -0.68 2.45
CA MET A 238 10.70 -0.34 3.47
C MET A 238 10.10 -1.61 4.05
N LEU A 239 10.06 -1.74 5.38
CA LEU A 239 9.46 -2.91 6.04
C LEU A 239 8.12 -2.57 6.71
N GLY A 240 7.08 -3.34 6.35
CA GLY A 240 5.76 -3.33 6.97
C GLY A 240 5.70 -4.29 8.16
N VAL A 241 5.55 -3.74 9.37
CA VAL A 241 5.68 -4.44 10.66
C VAL A 241 4.42 -4.24 11.54
N PRO A 242 4.23 -5.02 12.62
CA PRO A 242 3.19 -4.77 13.62
C PRO A 242 3.25 -3.37 14.24
N THR A 243 2.21 -2.93 14.94
CA THR A 243 2.24 -1.64 15.64
C THR A 243 3.19 -1.64 16.83
N ALA A 244 3.18 -2.70 17.64
CA ALA A 244 4.04 -2.80 18.81
C ALA A 244 5.42 -3.42 18.52
N TRP A 245 5.93 -3.23 17.30
CA TRP A 245 7.22 -3.76 16.84
C TRP A 245 8.41 -3.28 17.68
N ARG A 246 8.37 -2.04 18.19
CA ARG A 246 9.45 -1.47 19.01
C ARG A 246 9.59 -2.20 20.34
N SER A 247 8.47 -2.53 20.97
CA SER A 247 8.40 -3.22 22.27
C SER A 247 8.29 -4.75 22.18
N LEU A 248 8.09 -5.30 20.98
CA LEU A 248 7.95 -6.74 20.72
C LEU A 248 6.86 -7.42 21.57
N ASN A 249 5.70 -6.77 21.67
CA ASN A 249 4.56 -7.27 22.45
C ASN A 249 3.23 -7.05 21.71
N ALA A 250 2.10 -7.33 22.37
CA ALA A 250 0.75 -7.16 21.84
C ALA A 250 0.54 -7.84 20.47
N ASP A 251 0.56 -7.07 19.37
CA ASP A 251 0.37 -7.57 18.01
C ASP A 251 1.67 -7.99 17.30
N CYS A 252 2.78 -8.02 18.02
CA CYS A 252 4.10 -8.37 17.53
C CYS A 252 4.60 -9.67 18.18
N LEU A 253 5.31 -10.48 17.40
CA LEU A 253 6.09 -11.60 17.92
C LEU A 253 7.11 -11.10 18.96
N PRO A 254 7.21 -11.76 20.14
CA PRO A 254 8.21 -11.43 21.15
C PRO A 254 9.59 -12.01 20.79
N ASP A 255 10.08 -11.76 19.57
CA ASP A 255 11.38 -12.23 19.06
C ASP A 255 12.31 -11.04 18.76
N PRO A 256 13.40 -10.85 19.53
CA PRO A 256 14.40 -9.80 19.30
C PRO A 256 15.04 -9.79 17.90
N TYR A 257 15.01 -10.92 17.17
CA TYR A 257 15.52 -10.95 15.80
C TYR A 257 14.72 -10.08 14.84
N LEU A 258 13.47 -9.74 15.16
CA LEU A 258 12.74 -8.75 14.38
C LEU A 258 13.50 -7.42 14.34
N HIS A 259 14.13 -6.99 15.43
CA HIS A 259 14.96 -5.78 15.43
C HIS A 259 16.23 -5.93 14.59
N THR A 260 16.82 -7.13 14.53
CA THR A 260 17.95 -7.42 13.62
C THR A 260 17.55 -7.23 12.16
N ILE A 261 16.35 -7.69 11.78
CA ILE A 261 15.79 -7.51 10.43
C ILE A 261 15.48 -6.03 10.17
N ILE A 262 14.81 -5.35 11.11
CA ILE A 262 14.40 -3.95 10.95
C ILE A 262 15.60 -3.03 10.74
N LYS A 263 16.72 -3.27 11.43
CA LYS A 263 17.95 -2.48 11.28
C LYS A 263 18.64 -2.64 9.91
N GLN A 264 18.23 -3.62 9.10
CA GLN A 264 18.72 -3.77 7.71
C GLN A 264 17.91 -2.94 6.71
N ALA A 265 16.74 -2.43 7.11
CA ALA A 265 15.88 -1.61 6.28
C ALA A 265 16.41 -0.17 6.09
N ASP A 266 15.68 0.62 5.32
CA ASP A 266 15.87 2.07 5.20
C ASP A 266 14.66 2.82 5.79
N ILE A 267 13.46 2.22 5.72
CA ILE A 267 12.20 2.82 6.18
C ILE A 267 11.37 1.77 6.95
N VAL A 268 10.74 2.18 8.06
CA VAL A 268 9.80 1.34 8.83
C VAL A 268 8.39 1.89 8.70
N LEU A 269 7.44 0.99 8.40
CA LEU A 269 6.00 1.25 8.31
C LEU A 269 5.26 0.32 9.29
N PRO A 270 4.86 0.79 10.49
CA PRO A 270 3.99 0.01 11.35
C PRO A 270 2.55 0.01 10.84
N TRP A 271 1.93 -1.17 10.81
CA TRP A 271 0.53 -1.34 10.43
C TRP A 271 -0.38 -1.05 11.64
N THR A 272 -0.99 0.13 11.64
CA THR A 272 -1.81 0.65 12.75
C THR A 272 -3.31 0.45 12.59
N VAL A 273 -3.76 -0.07 11.44
CA VAL A 273 -5.18 -0.38 11.21
C VAL A 273 -5.68 -1.32 12.30
N GLN A 274 -6.87 -1.03 12.84
CA GLN A 274 -7.46 -1.69 14.02
C GLN A 274 -6.76 -1.43 15.37
N ARG A 275 -5.71 -0.61 15.45
CA ARG A 275 -4.98 -0.39 16.72
C ARG A 275 -5.43 0.85 17.46
N TYR A 276 -6.04 1.81 16.78
CA TYR A 276 -6.57 3.03 17.39
C TYR A 276 -8.05 3.23 17.02
N SER A 277 -8.83 3.83 17.90
CA SER A 277 -10.25 4.05 17.68
C SER A 277 -10.74 5.32 18.37
N PRO A 278 -11.63 6.10 17.74
CA PRO A 278 -12.22 7.27 18.37
C PRO A 278 -13.24 6.90 19.46
N LEU A 279 -13.51 5.59 19.65
CA LEU A 279 -14.40 5.06 20.68
C LEU A 279 -13.69 4.85 22.02
N LEU A 280 -12.35 4.89 22.04
CA LEU A 280 -11.55 4.71 23.24
C LEU A 280 -11.14 6.06 23.83
N HIS A 281 -11.12 6.15 25.16
CA HIS A 281 -10.73 7.37 25.86
C HIS A 281 -9.24 7.66 25.66
N ASN A 282 -8.91 8.91 25.28
CA ASN A 282 -7.55 9.42 25.07
C ASN A 282 -6.68 8.60 24.10
N ASP A 283 -7.30 7.93 23.13
CA ASP A 283 -6.56 7.00 22.27
C ASP A 283 -5.58 7.71 21.31
N MET A 284 -5.84 8.98 21.00
CA MET A 284 -4.93 9.82 20.23
C MET A 284 -3.70 10.27 21.03
N ASP A 285 -3.79 10.36 22.36
CA ASP A 285 -2.61 10.57 23.21
C ASP A 285 -1.73 9.32 23.19
N ARG A 286 -2.33 8.13 23.28
CA ARG A 286 -1.61 6.86 23.12
C ARG A 286 -0.96 6.75 21.75
N TYR A 287 -1.65 7.14 20.69
CA TYR A 287 -1.09 7.19 19.34
C TYR A 287 0.11 8.13 19.26
N ARG A 288 -0.01 9.36 19.80
CA ARG A 288 1.07 10.34 19.85
C ARG A 288 2.30 9.78 20.58
N ASP A 289 2.11 9.23 21.76
CA ASP A 289 3.22 8.80 22.62
C ASP A 289 3.96 7.61 21.99
N ASN A 290 3.21 6.64 21.44
CA ASN A 290 3.80 5.54 20.68
C ASN A 290 4.61 6.05 19.47
N LEU A 291 4.04 7.00 18.72
CA LEU A 291 4.69 7.57 17.55
C LEU A 291 5.99 8.31 17.90
N ILE A 292 5.99 9.10 18.97
CA ILE A 292 7.19 9.84 19.41
C ILE A 292 8.32 8.88 19.76
N ASP A 293 8.00 7.82 20.51
CA ASP A 293 8.99 6.81 20.89
C ASP A 293 9.51 6.01 19.69
N ASP A 294 8.63 5.65 18.76
CA ASP A 294 8.99 4.95 17.53
C ASP A 294 9.91 5.81 16.65
N LEU A 295 9.58 7.10 16.48
CA LEU A 295 10.41 8.06 15.78
C LEU A 295 11.79 8.19 16.45
N ALA A 296 11.84 8.21 17.79
CA ALA A 296 13.11 8.26 18.52
C ALA A 296 13.96 6.99 18.32
N TRP A 297 13.33 5.81 18.34
CA TRP A 297 14.03 4.55 18.07
C TRP A 297 14.57 4.50 16.65
N CYS A 298 13.77 4.89 15.66
CA CYS A 298 14.19 4.94 14.26
C CYS A 298 15.38 5.90 14.06
N ARG A 299 15.33 7.11 14.63
CA ARG A 299 16.47 8.05 14.59
C ARG A 299 17.74 7.46 15.21
N ALA A 300 17.63 6.78 16.35
CA ALA A 300 18.77 6.15 17.03
C ALA A 300 19.38 4.97 16.25
N ASN A 301 18.62 4.39 15.31
CA ASN A 301 19.06 3.27 14.46
C ASN A 301 19.23 3.68 12.98
N HIS A 302 19.23 4.97 12.67
CA HIS A 302 19.41 5.51 11.31
C HIS A 302 18.36 5.00 10.29
N LEU A 303 17.11 4.87 10.74
CA LEU A 303 15.98 4.47 9.92
C LEU A 303 15.01 5.64 9.76
N GLU A 304 14.38 5.71 8.60
CA GLU A 304 13.20 6.55 8.40
C GLU A 304 11.96 5.86 8.98
N TYR A 305 10.98 6.65 9.38
CA TYR A 305 9.70 6.15 9.90
C TYR A 305 8.55 6.80 9.15
N VAL A 306 7.61 5.98 8.69
CA VAL A 306 6.37 6.47 8.08
C VAL A 306 5.16 5.95 8.87
N PRO A 307 4.40 6.82 9.57
CA PRO A 307 3.17 6.42 10.24
C PRO A 307 2.12 5.95 9.23
N CYS A 308 1.45 4.85 9.58
CA CYS A 308 0.22 4.42 8.94
C CYS A 308 -0.98 5.15 9.56
N ILE A 309 -1.88 5.66 8.71
CA ILE A 309 -3.13 6.32 9.08
C ILE A 309 -4.28 5.76 8.23
N TYR A 310 -5.50 5.76 8.76
CA TYR A 310 -6.68 5.18 8.10
C TYR A 310 -7.97 5.92 8.45
N PRO A 311 -8.96 6.00 7.55
CA PRO A 311 -10.13 6.85 7.77
C PRO A 311 -11.15 6.27 8.76
N GLY A 312 -11.10 4.96 8.96
CA GLY A 312 -11.99 4.14 9.78
C GLY A 312 -11.84 2.69 9.34
N PHE A 313 -12.65 1.79 9.88
CA PHE A 313 -12.52 0.36 9.61
C PHE A 313 -13.84 -0.39 9.83
N SER A 314 -14.16 -1.30 8.92
CA SER A 314 -15.28 -2.23 9.02
C SER A 314 -15.02 -3.46 8.14
N TRP A 315 -15.21 -4.64 8.70
CA TRP A 315 -15.07 -5.94 8.01
C TRP A 315 -16.10 -6.95 8.55
N HIS A 316 -17.25 -6.44 9.01
CA HIS A 316 -18.32 -7.22 9.60
C HIS A 316 -18.70 -8.38 8.69
N ASN A 317 -18.92 -8.11 7.41
CA ASN A 317 -19.40 -9.13 6.48
C ASN A 317 -18.37 -10.25 6.27
N LEU A 318 -17.08 -9.89 6.14
CA LEU A 318 -15.97 -10.84 6.08
C LEU A 318 -15.88 -11.68 7.37
N SER A 319 -15.96 -11.02 8.53
CA SER A 319 -15.80 -11.67 9.84
C SER A 319 -16.87 -12.75 10.11
N ARG A 320 -18.06 -12.63 9.51
CA ARG A 320 -19.15 -13.61 9.69
C ARG A 320 -18.82 -15.02 9.21
N TYR A 321 -17.86 -15.19 8.31
CA TYR A 321 -17.45 -16.51 7.82
C TYR A 321 -15.96 -16.81 7.98
N GLU A 322 -15.09 -15.82 8.07
CA GLU A 322 -13.67 -16.05 8.41
C GLU A 322 -13.46 -16.22 9.92
N PHE A 323 -14.27 -15.55 10.74
CA PHE A 323 -14.17 -15.55 12.20
C PHE A 323 -15.55 -15.78 12.84
N PRO A 324 -16.18 -16.96 12.62
CA PRO A 324 -17.56 -17.20 13.06
C PRO A 324 -17.77 -17.06 14.57
N ASP A 325 -16.71 -17.25 15.37
CA ASP A 325 -16.74 -17.11 16.83
C ASP A 325 -16.43 -15.68 17.32
N ASP A 326 -16.08 -14.76 16.41
CA ASP A 326 -15.66 -13.39 16.71
C ASP A 326 -16.15 -12.42 15.63
N VAL A 327 -17.47 -12.41 15.41
CA VAL A 327 -18.12 -11.52 14.44
C VAL A 327 -17.98 -10.07 14.89
N LYS A 328 -17.39 -9.25 14.05
CA LYS A 328 -17.01 -7.88 14.38
C LYS A 328 -18.14 -6.91 14.08
N PRO A 329 -18.35 -5.84 14.87
CA PRO A 329 -19.44 -4.90 14.61
C PRO A 329 -19.25 -4.13 13.29
N VAL A 330 -20.35 -3.80 12.63
CA VAL A 330 -20.36 -2.86 11.49
C VAL A 330 -19.83 -1.51 11.95
N GLY A 331 -18.90 -0.92 11.19
CA GLY A 331 -18.24 0.32 11.58
C GLY A 331 -17.43 0.18 12.87
N SER A 332 -16.73 -0.96 13.05
CA SER A 332 -15.87 -1.26 14.21
C SER A 332 -14.98 -0.07 14.62
N ILE A 333 -14.51 0.71 13.65
CA ILE A 333 -13.89 2.02 13.89
C ILE A 333 -14.62 3.06 13.03
N PRO A 334 -15.51 3.87 13.63
CA PRO A 334 -16.33 4.81 12.88
C PRO A 334 -15.50 5.97 12.34
N ARG A 335 -15.79 6.39 11.11
CA ARG A 335 -15.07 7.50 10.45
C ARG A 335 -15.38 8.86 11.08
N GLN A 336 -16.57 9.00 11.67
CA GLN A 336 -17.05 10.19 12.35
C GLN A 336 -16.96 11.46 11.47
N GLY A 337 -17.38 11.33 10.22
CA GLY A 337 -17.34 12.39 9.20
C GLY A 337 -15.93 12.85 8.86
N GLY A 338 -14.91 12.02 9.07
CA GLY A 338 -13.49 12.32 8.86
C GLY A 338 -12.74 12.80 10.09
N ARG A 339 -13.40 13.00 11.24
CA ARG A 339 -12.74 13.49 12.46
C ARG A 339 -11.63 12.54 12.92
N PHE A 340 -11.89 11.24 12.97
CA PHE A 340 -10.88 10.26 13.39
C PHE A 340 -9.67 10.24 12.45
N TYR A 341 -9.92 10.31 11.14
CA TYR A 341 -8.86 10.39 10.15
C TYR A 341 -8.00 11.64 10.33
N TRP A 342 -8.64 12.79 10.49
CA TRP A 342 -7.93 14.06 10.67
C TRP A 342 -7.15 14.10 11.98
N GLN A 343 -7.68 13.54 13.07
CA GLN A 343 -6.97 13.47 14.34
C GLN A 343 -5.66 12.68 14.21
N GLN A 344 -5.67 11.53 13.53
CA GLN A 344 -4.45 10.78 13.24
C GLN A 344 -3.46 11.62 12.41
N ILE A 345 -3.93 12.25 11.31
CA ILE A 345 -3.11 13.12 10.46
C ILE A 345 -2.45 14.23 11.28
N SER A 346 -3.24 15.05 11.97
CA SER A 346 -2.71 16.20 12.70
C SER A 346 -1.79 15.77 13.85
N THR A 347 -2.09 14.65 14.51
CA THR A 347 -1.24 14.12 15.58
C THR A 347 0.09 13.65 15.02
N ALA A 348 0.08 12.92 13.91
CA ALA A 348 1.28 12.43 13.27
C ALA A 348 2.22 13.57 12.84
N LEU A 349 1.66 14.57 12.17
CA LEU A 349 2.44 15.73 11.73
C LEU A 349 2.95 16.57 12.89
N THR A 350 2.15 16.75 13.95
CA THR A 350 2.57 17.48 15.16
C THR A 350 3.70 16.76 15.90
N ALA A 351 3.69 15.42 15.90
CA ALA A 351 4.75 14.59 16.48
C ALA A 351 6.05 14.57 15.64
N GLY A 352 6.05 15.21 14.45
CA GLY A 352 7.23 15.35 13.61
C GLY A 352 7.32 14.33 12.46
N ALA A 353 6.22 13.67 12.09
CA ALA A 353 6.21 12.83 10.89
C ALA A 353 6.42 13.68 9.62
N THR A 354 7.31 13.23 8.75
CA THR A 354 7.65 13.89 7.47
C THR A 354 7.12 13.12 6.25
N MET A 355 6.48 11.97 6.48
CA MET A 355 5.88 11.09 5.49
C MET A 355 4.56 10.56 6.07
N LEU A 356 3.58 10.22 5.24
CA LEU A 356 2.37 9.53 5.70
C LEU A 356 2.05 8.37 4.75
N TYR A 357 1.73 7.20 5.33
CA TYR A 357 1.14 6.09 4.61
C TYR A 357 -0.36 5.99 4.93
N VAL A 358 -1.20 5.99 3.91
CA VAL A 358 -2.65 5.82 4.05
C VAL A 358 -3.04 4.37 3.77
N ALA A 359 -3.59 3.72 4.79
CA ALA A 359 -4.30 2.46 4.63
C ALA A 359 -5.81 2.74 4.49
N MET A 360 -6.41 2.67 3.30
CA MET A 360 -5.86 2.32 1.98
C MET A 360 -6.54 3.17 0.89
N PHE A 361 -6.07 3.11 -0.35
CA PHE A 361 -6.74 3.78 -1.47
C PHE A 361 -8.08 3.13 -1.82
N ASP A 362 -8.10 1.82 -2.08
CA ASP A 362 -9.22 1.08 -2.69
C ASP A 362 -9.82 -0.04 -1.83
N GLU A 363 -9.32 -0.30 -0.62
CA GLU A 363 -9.72 -1.45 0.20
C GLU A 363 -11.12 -1.31 0.82
N VAL A 364 -12.13 -1.70 0.06
CA VAL A 364 -13.55 -1.68 0.48
C VAL A 364 -13.95 -2.87 1.35
N ASN A 365 -13.16 -3.95 1.36
CA ASN A 365 -13.41 -5.11 2.24
C ASN A 365 -13.20 -4.81 3.72
N GLU A 366 -12.18 -4.00 4.04
CA GLU A 366 -11.93 -3.51 5.40
C GLU A 366 -12.46 -2.08 5.63
N ALA A 367 -13.13 -1.53 4.61
CA ALA A 367 -13.68 -0.19 4.61
C ALA A 367 -12.67 0.89 5.05
N THR A 368 -11.40 0.70 4.70
CA THR A 368 -10.30 1.65 4.90
C THR A 368 -10.08 2.54 3.67
N ALA A 369 -10.77 2.25 2.55
CA ALA A 369 -10.65 2.99 1.30
C ALA A 369 -10.90 4.50 1.46
N ILE A 370 -10.00 5.32 0.89
CA ILE A 370 -10.15 6.78 0.77
C ILE A 370 -10.74 7.24 -0.56
N PHE A 371 -10.78 6.38 -1.58
CA PHE A 371 -11.38 6.71 -2.88
C PHE A 371 -12.88 7.03 -2.78
N LYS A 372 -13.51 7.38 -3.92
CA LYS A 372 -14.92 7.79 -3.91
C LYS A 372 -15.85 6.65 -3.47
N GLY A 373 -16.54 6.84 -2.35
CA GLY A 373 -17.49 5.88 -1.78
C GLY A 373 -18.94 6.33 -1.88
N SER A 374 -19.88 5.39 -1.85
CA SER A 374 -21.31 5.70 -1.80
C SER A 374 -21.78 5.93 -0.36
N ASP A 375 -22.46 7.06 -0.13
CA ASP A 375 -23.23 7.28 1.11
C ASP A 375 -24.62 6.61 1.06
N GLN A 376 -25.02 6.14 -0.12
CA GLN A 376 -26.25 5.38 -0.37
C GLN A 376 -25.87 4.00 -0.91
N PRO A 377 -25.28 3.12 -0.09
CA PRO A 377 -24.93 1.78 -0.51
C PRO A 377 -26.20 0.95 -0.81
N PRO A 378 -26.05 -0.25 -1.39
CA PRO A 378 -27.17 -1.16 -1.62
C PRO A 378 -27.90 -1.52 -0.32
N VAL A 379 -29.18 -1.84 -0.44
CA VAL A 379 -30.00 -2.27 0.69
C VAL A 379 -30.10 -3.79 0.68
N SER A 380 -29.91 -4.42 1.84
CA SER A 380 -30.08 -5.85 2.03
C SER A 380 -30.59 -6.13 3.45
N ALA A 381 -31.46 -7.13 3.59
CA ALA A 381 -31.97 -7.56 4.89
C ALA A 381 -30.92 -8.31 5.73
N THR A 382 -29.88 -8.85 5.07
CA THR A 382 -28.91 -9.77 5.69
C THR A 382 -27.48 -9.27 5.61
N THR A 383 -27.16 -8.35 4.69
CA THR A 383 -25.79 -7.83 4.50
C THR A 383 -25.77 -6.31 4.71
N PRO A 384 -25.26 -5.82 5.86
CA PRO A 384 -25.12 -4.38 6.08
C PRO A 384 -23.93 -3.80 5.31
N PHE A 385 -24.05 -2.54 4.90
CA PHE A 385 -22.94 -1.73 4.38
C PHE A 385 -22.85 -0.43 5.18
N ILE A 386 -21.62 0.06 5.40
CA ILE A 386 -21.42 1.38 5.99
C ILE A 386 -21.73 2.48 4.97
N ASN A 387 -22.15 3.64 5.47
CA ASN A 387 -22.23 4.87 4.68
C ASN A 387 -21.00 5.77 4.93
N LEU A 388 -21.04 7.01 4.46
CA LEU A 388 -19.96 8.00 4.64
C LEU A 388 -20.31 9.06 5.68
N ASP A 389 -21.19 8.77 6.63
CA ASP A 389 -21.69 9.73 7.62
C ASP A 389 -22.34 10.98 6.99
N GLY A 390 -23.01 10.82 5.84
CA GLY A 390 -23.61 11.94 5.11
C GLY A 390 -22.60 12.85 4.40
N LYS A 391 -21.34 12.41 4.26
CA LYS A 391 -20.28 13.19 3.59
C LYS A 391 -20.27 12.96 2.07
N PRO A 392 -19.76 13.93 1.29
CA PRO A 392 -19.53 13.75 -0.14
C PRO A 392 -18.69 12.50 -0.45
N SER A 393 -18.92 11.88 -1.60
CA SER A 393 -18.23 10.63 -1.96
C SER A 393 -16.71 10.75 -1.97
N ASP A 394 -16.19 11.92 -2.33
CA ASP A 394 -14.78 12.26 -2.41
C ASP A 394 -14.19 12.86 -1.10
N HIS A 395 -14.92 12.81 0.02
CA HIS A 395 -14.54 13.46 1.28
C HIS A 395 -13.14 13.08 1.75
N TYR A 396 -12.82 11.78 1.69
CA TYR A 396 -11.55 11.26 2.20
C TYR A 396 -10.38 11.55 1.25
N LEU A 397 -10.58 11.52 -0.08
CA LEU A 397 -9.59 12.01 -1.05
C LEU A 397 -9.20 13.46 -0.77
N TRP A 398 -10.19 14.32 -0.51
CA TRP A 398 -9.95 15.72 -0.20
C TRP A 398 -9.18 15.93 1.11
N LEU A 399 -9.54 15.21 2.18
CA LEU A 399 -8.80 15.29 3.45
C LEU A 399 -7.35 14.83 3.27
N THR A 400 -7.11 13.76 2.50
CA THR A 400 -5.75 13.30 2.17
C THR A 400 -4.97 14.37 1.40
N GLY A 401 -5.61 15.05 0.45
CA GLY A 401 -5.03 16.19 -0.27
C GLY A 401 -4.63 17.35 0.65
N GLU A 402 -5.51 17.72 1.57
CA GLU A 402 -5.24 18.75 2.56
C GLU A 402 -4.09 18.35 3.50
N ALA A 403 -3.95 17.07 3.84
CA ALA A 403 -2.79 16.55 4.57
C ALA A 403 -1.50 16.69 3.76
N ALA A 404 -1.52 16.32 2.48
CA ALA A 404 -0.37 16.42 1.60
C ALA A 404 0.13 17.87 1.44
N ARG A 405 -0.78 18.84 1.36
CA ARG A 405 -0.44 20.27 1.36
C ARG A 405 0.24 20.72 2.65
N MET A 406 -0.17 20.20 3.82
CA MET A 406 0.52 20.49 5.09
C MET A 406 1.92 19.87 5.10
N LEU A 407 2.04 18.64 4.63
CA LEU A 407 3.30 17.89 4.62
C LEU A 407 4.36 18.52 3.70
N ARG A 408 3.93 19.10 2.56
CA ARG A 408 4.78 19.88 1.65
C ARG A 408 4.97 21.35 2.07
N ASN A 409 4.47 21.74 3.24
CA ASN A 409 4.51 23.13 3.75
C ASN A 409 3.82 24.16 2.82
N GLU A 410 2.89 23.73 1.98
CA GLU A 410 2.09 24.62 1.11
C GLU A 410 0.98 25.34 1.90
N LYS A 411 0.66 24.84 3.09
CA LYS A 411 -0.19 25.49 4.08
C LYS A 411 0.25 25.14 5.50
N PRO A 412 -0.10 25.95 6.52
CA PRO A 412 0.19 25.65 7.91
C PRO A 412 -0.48 24.36 8.39
N LEU A 413 0.19 23.65 9.30
CA LEU A 413 -0.39 22.56 10.06
C LEU A 413 -1.60 23.06 10.88
N THR A 414 -2.70 22.32 10.84
CA THR A 414 -3.91 22.65 11.61
C THR A 414 -4.47 21.41 12.30
N VAL A 415 -4.74 21.53 13.61
CA VAL A 415 -5.34 20.43 14.40
C VAL A 415 -6.85 20.33 14.15
N LYS A 416 -7.53 21.46 13.94
CA LYS A 416 -8.95 21.46 13.56
C LYS A 416 -9.09 20.93 12.13
N MET A 417 -10.01 19.98 11.93
CA MET A 417 -10.34 19.46 10.61
C MET A 417 -10.81 20.60 9.69
N PRO A 418 -10.29 20.70 8.45
CA PRO A 418 -10.75 21.71 7.51
C PRO A 418 -12.22 21.50 7.18
N GLU A 419 -12.89 22.59 6.82
CA GLU A 419 -14.27 22.60 6.36
C GLU A 419 -14.28 22.89 4.85
N ARG A 420 -15.08 22.14 4.09
CA ARG A 420 -15.30 22.43 2.66
C ARG A 420 -16.13 23.71 2.55
N LYS A 421 -15.64 24.67 1.77
CA LYS A 421 -16.35 25.90 1.47
C LYS A 421 -17.32 25.71 0.31
#